data_AF-A0A530LHS3-F1
#
_entry.id   AF-A0A530LHS3-F1
#
_cell.length_a   1.000
_cell.length_b   1.000
_cell.length_c   1.000
_cell.angle_alpha   90.00
_cell.angle_beta   90.00
_cell.angle_gamma   90.00
#
_symmetry.space_group_name_H-M   'P 1'
#
loop_
_entity.id
_entity.type
_entity.pdbx_description
1 polymer ?
#
loop_
_entity_poly.entity_id
_entity_poly.type
_entity_poly.pdbx_seq_one_letter_code
_entity_poly.pdbx_strand_id
1 'polypeptide(L)'
;MSQAETKTRTTGQQETNMSLDNISHPSIQHCADSLNAKHSNGRPEPELVPSRYALQVGDIDVLVVSDGVLPIPAPVMAYNVDPALREAWLDDMFLPPDVLEWPLNVVVVRSGDRTILVDAGLGMDPDLH
;
A
#
# COMPACT_ATOMS: atom_id res chain seq x y z
N MET A 1 30.31 46.63 -0.70
CA MET A 1 30.77 45.24 -0.86
C MET A 1 30.28 44.47 0.35
N SER A 2 29.14 43.79 0.21
CA SER A 2 28.48 43.06 1.30
C SER A 2 28.95 41.62 1.28
N GLN A 3 29.45 41.12 2.42
CA GLN A 3 29.74 39.71 2.58
C GLN A 3 28.43 38.92 2.72
N ALA A 4 28.40 37.74 2.09
CA ALA A 4 27.30 36.79 2.17
C ALA A 4 27.60 35.78 3.28
N GLU A 5 26.70 35.66 4.25
CA GLU A 5 26.70 34.57 5.23
C GLU A 5 25.78 33.44 4.73
N THR A 6 26.37 32.30 4.43
CA THR A 6 25.66 31.08 4.01
C THR A 6 25.10 30.38 5.25
N LYS A 7 23.78 30.53 5.49
CA LYS A 7 23.07 29.80 6.54
C LYS A 7 22.72 28.40 6.05
N THR A 8 23.46 27.39 6.52
CA THR A 8 23.18 25.98 6.30
C THR A 8 21.78 25.64 6.82
N ARG A 9 20.88 25.23 5.91
CA ARG A 9 19.57 24.66 6.28
C ARG A 9 19.81 23.25 6.81
N THR A 10 19.72 23.09 8.13
CA THR A 10 19.53 21.78 8.76
C THR A 10 18.13 21.30 8.39
N THR A 11 18.05 20.41 7.40
CA THR A 11 16.83 19.64 7.13
C THR A 11 16.67 18.67 8.29
N GLY A 12 15.92 19.08 9.32
CA GLY A 12 15.45 18.14 10.33
C GLY A 12 14.58 17.12 9.62
N GLN A 13 15.05 15.88 9.51
CA GLN A 13 14.17 14.74 9.30
C GLN A 13 13.20 14.76 10.47
N GLN A 14 11.97 15.20 10.21
CA GLN A 14 10.88 15.07 11.15
C GLN A 14 10.52 13.58 11.12
N GLU A 15 11.16 12.81 11.99
CA GLU A 15 10.74 11.45 12.31
C GLU A 15 9.31 11.55 12.80
N THR A 16 8.35 11.26 11.92
CA THR A 16 6.97 11.01 12.32
C THR A 16 6.99 9.70 13.08
N ASN A 17 7.20 9.80 14.39
CA ASN A 17 7.13 8.71 15.35
C ASN A 17 5.65 8.27 15.46
N MET A 18 5.11 7.69 14.38
CA MET A 18 3.89 6.92 14.41
C MET A 18 4.26 5.54 14.94
N SER A 19 4.33 5.43 16.27
CA SER A 19 4.29 4.11 16.87
C SER A 19 2.99 3.43 16.45
N LEU A 20 3.13 2.26 15.83
CA LEU A 20 2.03 1.34 15.55
C LEU A 20 1.25 0.95 16.83
N ASP A 21 1.80 1.24 18.00
CA ASP A 21 1.21 0.98 19.30
C ASP A 21 0.14 2.01 19.70
N ASN A 22 0.06 3.18 19.04
CA ASN A 22 -0.87 4.25 19.44
C ASN A 22 -2.25 4.18 18.77
N ILE A 23 -2.48 3.19 17.91
CA ILE A 23 -3.82 2.97 17.36
C ILE A 23 -4.57 2.07 18.34
N SER A 24 -5.40 2.67 19.19
CA SER A 24 -6.32 1.96 20.08
C SER A 24 -7.45 1.31 19.27
N HIS A 25 -7.10 0.31 18.48
CA HIS A 25 -8.03 -0.63 17.90
C HIS A 25 -8.21 -1.85 18.80
N PRO A 26 -9.30 -2.61 18.65
CA PRO A 26 -9.34 -4.00 19.09
C PRO A 26 -8.21 -4.73 18.37
N SER A 27 -7.08 -4.70 19.05
CA SER A 27 -5.92 -5.55 18.97
C SER A 27 -5.36 -5.86 17.59
N ILE A 28 -4.24 -5.21 17.27
CA ILE A 28 -3.17 -5.85 16.49
C ILE A 28 -2.95 -7.30 16.98
N GLN A 29 -3.15 -7.59 18.27
CA GLN A 29 -3.19 -8.94 18.83
C GLN A 29 -4.29 -9.84 18.19
N HIS A 30 -5.52 -9.39 17.99
CA HIS A 30 -6.61 -10.19 17.39
C HIS A 30 -6.40 -10.41 15.89
N CYS A 31 -5.81 -9.43 15.19
CA CYS A 31 -5.37 -9.62 13.81
C CYS A 31 -4.19 -10.61 13.72
N ALA A 32 -3.21 -10.52 14.64
CA ALA A 32 -2.03 -11.39 14.67
C ALA A 32 -2.38 -12.85 15.02
N ASP A 33 -3.26 -13.06 16.00
CA ASP A 33 -3.74 -14.37 16.42
C ASP A 33 -4.52 -15.10 15.30
N SER A 34 -5.19 -14.35 14.41
CA SER A 34 -5.97 -14.89 13.29
C SER A 34 -5.12 -15.26 12.06
N LEU A 35 -3.88 -14.77 11.96
CA LEU A 35 -3.03 -14.87 10.77
C LEU A 35 -1.84 -15.83 10.93
N ASN A 36 -1.74 -16.61 12.02
CA ASN A 36 -0.55 -17.41 12.35
C ASN A 36 0.73 -16.56 12.34
N ALA A 37 0.68 -15.32 12.85
CA ALA A 37 1.85 -14.47 12.93
C ALA A 37 2.94 -15.16 13.80
N LYS A 38 4.18 -15.19 13.31
CA LYS A 38 5.29 -15.69 14.13
C LYS A 38 5.54 -14.69 15.25
N HIS A 39 5.61 -15.17 16.49
CA HIS A 39 5.91 -14.33 17.65
C HIS A 39 7.32 -14.63 18.17
N SER A 40 8.10 -13.60 18.44
CA SER A 40 9.27 -13.69 19.30
C SER A 40 9.10 -12.79 20.52
N ASN A 41 9.44 -13.33 21.71
CA ASN A 41 9.37 -12.61 22.97
C ASN A 41 8.01 -11.92 23.25
N GLY A 42 6.90 -12.51 22.76
CA GLY A 42 5.55 -11.96 22.95
C GLY A 42 5.19 -10.81 22.01
N ARG A 43 6.06 -10.44 21.06
CA ARG A 43 5.77 -9.47 19.99
C ARG A 43 5.62 -10.18 18.64
N PRO A 44 4.69 -9.77 17.78
CA PRO A 44 4.71 -10.20 16.38
C PRO A 44 6.08 -9.88 15.77
N GLU A 45 6.66 -10.86 15.05
CA GLU A 45 7.85 -10.63 14.23
C GLU A 45 7.58 -9.50 13.22
N PRO A 46 8.57 -8.66 12.89
CA PRO A 46 8.41 -7.63 11.87
C PRO A 46 8.04 -8.27 10.52
N GLU A 47 6.93 -7.84 9.94
CA GLU A 47 6.56 -8.19 8.57
C GLU A 47 7.60 -7.58 7.61
N LEU A 48 8.31 -8.43 6.85
CA LEU A 48 9.43 -8.00 6.01
C LEU A 48 9.02 -7.02 4.90
N VAL A 49 7.77 -7.10 4.44
CA VAL A 49 7.14 -6.15 3.51
C VAL A 49 5.71 -5.93 3.99
N PRO A 50 5.40 -4.80 4.63
CA PRO A 50 4.06 -4.58 5.16
C PRO A 50 3.05 -4.53 4.02
N SER A 51 2.06 -5.41 4.05
CA SER A 51 0.85 -5.39 3.20
C SER A 51 -0.05 -4.17 3.42
N ARG A 52 0.41 -3.14 4.15
CA ARG A 52 -0.37 -1.96 4.49
C ARG A 52 0.49 -0.71 4.59
N TYR A 53 -0.05 0.41 4.13
CA TYR A 53 0.60 1.70 4.13
C TYR A 53 -0.30 2.75 4.79
N ALA A 54 0.14 3.25 5.94
CA ALA A 54 -0.57 4.27 6.69
C ALA A 54 -0.07 5.66 6.26
N LEU A 55 -1.01 6.56 5.97
CA LEU A 55 -0.73 7.96 5.64
C LEU A 55 -1.85 8.87 6.13
N GLN A 56 -1.52 10.15 6.26
CA GLN A 56 -2.48 11.19 6.65
C GLN A 56 -2.78 12.11 5.47
N VAL A 57 -4.06 12.42 5.26
CA VAL A 57 -4.53 13.36 4.23
C VAL A 57 -5.35 14.46 4.92
N GLY A 58 -4.69 15.57 5.27
CA GLY A 58 -5.32 16.60 6.11
C GLY A 58 -5.68 16.01 7.49
N ASP A 59 -6.94 16.11 7.88
CA ASP A 59 -7.45 15.56 9.16
C ASP A 59 -7.96 14.11 9.04
N ILE A 60 -7.64 13.42 7.93
CA ILE A 60 -8.13 12.07 7.62
C ILE A 60 -6.99 11.06 7.78
N ASP A 61 -7.22 10.02 8.57
CA ASP A 61 -6.32 8.87 8.64
C ASP A 61 -6.67 7.89 7.53
N VAL A 62 -5.68 7.51 6.72
CA VAL A 62 -5.84 6.58 5.60
C VAL A 62 -4.92 5.39 5.81
N LEU A 63 -5.47 4.19 5.61
CA LEU A 63 -4.72 2.95 5.56
C LEU A 63 -5.02 2.26 4.23
N VAL A 64 -4.01 2.20 3.37
CA VAL A 64 -4.06 1.35 2.17
C VAL A 64 -3.67 -0.05 2.60
N VAL A 65 -4.44 -1.06 2.19
CA VAL A 65 -4.17 -2.48 2.47
C VAL A 65 -4.14 -3.22 1.14
N SER A 66 -3.08 -3.99 0.92
CA SER A 66 -2.96 -4.87 -0.24
C SER A 66 -3.85 -6.10 -0.05
N ASP A 67 -4.66 -6.39 -1.05
CA ASP A 67 -5.43 -7.64 -1.19
C ASP A 67 -4.68 -8.68 -2.04
N GLY A 68 -3.40 -8.44 -2.31
CA GLY A 68 -2.55 -9.26 -3.17
C GLY A 68 -2.48 -8.77 -4.61
N VAL A 69 -2.21 -9.70 -5.51
CA VAL A 69 -1.95 -9.45 -6.93
C VAL A 69 -2.78 -10.43 -7.75
N LEU A 70 -3.47 -9.91 -8.77
CA LEU A 70 -4.22 -10.69 -9.74
C LEU A 70 -3.48 -10.73 -11.08
N PRO A 71 -2.99 -11.89 -11.53
CA PRO A 71 -2.43 -12.02 -12.87
C PRO A 71 -3.52 -11.80 -13.92
N ILE A 72 -3.33 -10.83 -14.82
CA ILE A 72 -4.25 -10.58 -15.93
C ILE A 72 -3.51 -10.63 -17.27
N PRO A 73 -4.13 -11.14 -18.35
CA PRO A 73 -3.55 -11.01 -19.68
C PRO A 73 -3.40 -9.53 -20.02
N ALA A 74 -2.20 -9.11 -20.40
CA ALA A 74 -1.92 -7.74 -20.83
C ALA A 74 -2.85 -7.23 -21.95
N PRO A 75 -3.40 -8.08 -22.85
CA PRO A 75 -4.38 -7.61 -23.84
C PRO A 75 -5.69 -7.07 -23.28
N VAL A 76 -6.06 -7.41 -22.03
CA VAL A 76 -7.20 -6.80 -21.34
C VAL A 76 -6.94 -5.32 -21.07
N MET A 77 -5.68 -4.95 -20.84
CA MET A 77 -5.26 -3.56 -20.73
C MET A 77 -5.20 -2.91 -22.10
N ALA A 78 -5.84 -1.75 -22.21
CA ALA A 78 -5.90 -0.97 -23.46
C ALA A 78 -6.31 -1.85 -24.67
N TYR A 79 -7.37 -2.65 -24.51
CA TYR A 79 -7.84 -3.63 -25.50
C TYR A 79 -8.14 -3.05 -26.89
N ASN A 80 -8.34 -1.74 -26.97
CA ASN A 80 -8.66 -0.99 -28.18
C ASN A 80 -7.43 -0.37 -28.88
N VAL A 81 -6.22 -0.59 -28.36
CA VAL A 81 -4.97 -0.06 -28.92
C VAL A 81 -4.32 -1.10 -29.83
N ASP A 82 -3.61 -0.65 -30.86
CA ASP A 82 -2.79 -1.51 -31.71
C ASP A 82 -1.81 -2.34 -30.85
N PRO A 83 -1.72 -3.67 -31.04
CA PRO A 83 -0.88 -4.52 -30.19
C PRO A 83 0.59 -4.09 -30.13
N ALA A 84 1.19 -3.67 -31.25
CA ALA A 84 2.60 -3.29 -31.28
C ALA A 84 2.85 -1.98 -30.52
N LEU A 85 1.90 -1.04 -30.58
CA LEU A 85 1.97 0.18 -29.79
C LEU A 85 1.83 -0.09 -28.28
N ARG A 86 0.92 -1.01 -27.89
CA ARG A 86 0.77 -1.41 -26.49
C ARG A 86 2.03 -2.11 -25.97
N GLU A 87 2.59 -3.05 -26.74
CA GLU A 87 3.81 -3.76 -26.36
C GLU A 87 4.98 -2.80 -26.16
N ALA A 88 5.19 -1.86 -27.09
CA ALA A 88 6.23 -0.85 -26.96
C ALA A 88 6.04 0.04 -25.72
N TRP A 89 4.79 0.38 -25.37
CA TRP A 89 4.50 1.17 -24.16
C TRP A 89 4.72 0.36 -22.87
N LEU A 90 4.35 -0.92 -22.84
CA LEU A 90 4.60 -1.78 -21.69
C LEU A 90 6.10 -2.00 -21.47
N ASP A 91 6.86 -2.21 -22.54
CA ASP A 91 8.32 -2.35 -22.49
C ASP A 91 9.00 -1.07 -21.96
N ASP A 92 8.58 0.12 -22.43
CA ASP A 92 9.06 1.41 -21.90
C ASP A 92 8.76 1.59 -20.40
N MET A 93 7.70 0.91 -19.91
CA MET A 93 7.33 0.89 -18.51
C MET A 93 7.93 -0.25 -17.70
N PHE A 94 8.84 -1.03 -18.29
CA PHE A 94 9.43 -2.21 -17.68
C PHE A 94 8.38 -3.26 -17.26
N LEU A 95 7.26 -3.30 -17.98
CA LEU A 95 6.16 -4.24 -17.76
C LEU A 95 6.18 -5.36 -18.79
N PRO A 96 5.85 -6.59 -18.39
CA PRO A 96 5.74 -7.71 -19.31
C PRO A 96 4.61 -7.51 -20.33
N PRO A 97 4.81 -7.91 -21.60
CA PRO A 97 3.84 -7.72 -22.68
C PRO A 97 2.69 -8.76 -22.68
N ASP A 98 2.79 -9.82 -21.89
CA ASP A 98 1.90 -10.98 -21.90
C ASP A 98 0.97 -11.04 -20.68
N VAL A 99 1.51 -10.99 -19.45
CA VAL A 99 0.75 -11.08 -18.21
C VAL A 99 1.17 -9.99 -17.24
N LEU A 100 0.22 -9.17 -16.81
CA LEU A 100 0.44 -8.15 -15.80
C LEU A 100 0.07 -8.68 -14.42
N GLU A 101 0.96 -8.48 -13.46
CA GLU A 101 0.69 -8.62 -12.04
C GLU A 101 -0.11 -7.40 -11.56
N TRP A 102 -1.45 -7.49 -11.56
CA TRP A 102 -2.32 -6.38 -11.20
C TRP A 102 -2.48 -6.26 -9.68
N PRO A 103 -1.92 -5.22 -9.01
CA PRO A 103 -2.04 -5.09 -7.57
C PRO A 103 -3.46 -4.67 -7.16
N LEU A 104 -4.05 -5.40 -6.22
CA LEU A 104 -5.35 -5.09 -5.64
C LEU A 104 -5.17 -4.44 -4.29
N ASN A 105 -5.93 -3.36 -4.06
CA ASN A 105 -5.82 -2.57 -2.85
C ASN A 105 -7.20 -2.15 -2.36
N VAL A 106 -7.40 -2.25 -1.06
CA VAL A 106 -8.56 -1.69 -0.35
C VAL A 106 -8.10 -0.54 0.52
N VAL A 107 -9.01 0.40 0.83
CA VAL A 107 -8.66 1.58 1.62
C VAL A 107 -9.60 1.71 2.80
N VAL A 108 -9.01 1.81 4.00
CA VAL A 108 -9.73 2.20 5.21
C VAL A 108 -9.50 3.69 5.47
N VAL A 109 -10.58 4.44 5.59
CA VAL A 109 -10.58 5.87 5.83
C VAL A 109 -11.23 6.15 7.18
N ARG A 110 -10.57 6.94 8.03
CA ARG A 110 -11.15 7.45 9.28
C ARG A 110 -11.20 8.96 9.27
N SER A 111 -12.36 9.49 9.63
CA SER A 111 -12.59 10.91 9.83
C SER A 111 -13.57 11.11 10.98
N GLY A 112 -13.10 11.72 12.08
CA GLY A 112 -13.88 11.86 13.30
C GLY A 112 -14.30 10.50 13.87
N ASP A 113 -15.60 10.28 14.04
CA ASP A 113 -16.20 9.05 14.59
C ASP A 113 -16.51 7.99 13.51
N ARG A 114 -16.25 8.28 12.24
CA ARG A 114 -16.57 7.37 11.14
C ARG A 114 -15.35 6.60 10.68
N THR A 115 -15.55 5.31 10.45
CA THR A 115 -14.60 4.43 9.75
C THR A 115 -15.31 3.91 8.50
N ILE A 116 -14.70 4.13 7.34
CA ILE A 116 -15.25 3.81 6.03
C ILE A 116 -14.28 2.86 5.34
N LEU A 117 -14.81 1.77 4.78
CA LEU A 117 -14.09 0.87 3.90
C LEU A 117 -14.44 1.22 2.45
N VAL A 118 -13.43 1.45 1.62
CA VAL A 118 -13.56 1.70 0.18
C VAL A 118 -13.00 0.47 -0.55
N ASP A 119 -13.87 -0.16 -1.34
CA ASP A 119 -13.67 -1.49 -1.90
C ASP A 119 -13.54 -2.60 -0.83
N ALA A 120 -13.64 -3.86 -1.21
CA ALA A 120 -13.57 -4.99 -0.29
C ALA A 120 -12.66 -6.13 -0.77
N GLY A 121 -11.90 -5.89 -1.85
CA GLY A 121 -11.03 -6.90 -2.43
C GLY A 121 -11.83 -8.00 -3.13
N LEU A 122 -11.14 -9.08 -3.49
CA LEU A 122 -11.75 -10.23 -4.18
C LEU A 122 -12.52 -11.16 -3.23
N GLY A 123 -12.17 -11.17 -1.94
CA GLY A 123 -12.74 -12.11 -0.98
C GLY A 123 -12.50 -13.57 -1.40
N MET A 124 -13.54 -14.40 -1.32
CA MET A 124 -13.51 -15.75 -1.91
C MET A 124 -14.18 -15.71 -3.29
N ASP A 125 -13.38 -15.66 -4.34
CA ASP A 125 -13.89 -15.84 -5.70
C ASP A 125 -13.72 -17.31 -6.13
N PRO A 126 -14.82 -18.08 -6.30
CA PRO A 126 -14.74 -19.48 -6.70
C PRO A 126 -14.30 -19.67 -8.15
N ASP A 127 -14.33 -18.62 -8.98
CA ASP A 127 -13.99 -18.70 -10.41
C ASP A 127 -12.53 -18.28 -10.68
N LEU A 128 -11.77 -17.90 -9.63
CA LEU A 128 -10.31 -17.74 -9.70
C LEU A 128 -9.64 -19.10 -9.49
N HIS A 129 -9.10 -19.66 -10.58
CA HIS A 129 -8.37 -20.94 -10.61
C HIS A 129 -6.98 -20.76 -11.20
#